data_AF-A0A8C7IZG4-F1
#
_entry.id   AF-A0A8C7IZG4-F1
#
_cell.length_a   1.000
_cell.length_b   1.000
_cell.length_c   1.000
_cell.angle_alpha   90.00
_cell.angle_beta   90.00
_cell.angle_gamma   90.00
#
_symmetry.space_group_name_H-M   'P 1'
#
loop_
_entity.id
_entity.type
_entity.pdbx_description
1 polymer ?
#
loop_
_entity_poly.entity_id
_entity_poly.type
_entity_poly.pdbx_seq_one_letter_code
_entity_poly.pdbx_strand_id
1 'polypeptide(L)'
;MARQIHREIQREVEELVTGGNMRPHLGVVLVGDDPASRTYVRNKTRAASILGISSDTVVKPTSVSQDELLELIDKMNRDWKVSGLLVQLPLPGYYVLSVI
;
A
#
# COMPACT_ATOMS: atom_id res chain seq x y z
N MET A 1 2.80 -7.49 -22.68
CA MET A 1 2.13 -6.39 -21.96
C MET A 1 2.75 -6.12 -20.59
N ALA A 2 2.47 -6.92 -19.53
CA ALA A 2 2.88 -6.58 -18.16
C ALA A 2 4.39 -6.32 -17.95
N ARG A 3 5.27 -7.13 -18.57
CA ARG A 3 6.73 -6.94 -18.45
C ARG A 3 7.26 -5.68 -19.13
N GLN A 4 6.53 -5.15 -20.12
CA GLN A 4 6.92 -3.91 -20.79
C GLN A 4 6.57 -2.72 -19.90
N ILE A 5 5.32 -2.69 -19.41
CA ILE A 5 4.84 -1.69 -18.45
C ILE A 5 5.72 -1.67 -17.19
N HIS A 6 6.12 -2.84 -16.67
CA HIS A 6 7.02 -2.89 -15.51
C HIS A 6 8.38 -2.23 -15.77
N ARG A 7 8.94 -2.41 -16.97
CA ARG A 7 10.23 -1.81 -17.33
C ARG A 7 10.12 -0.30 -17.51
N GLU A 8 9.02 0.17 -18.08
CA GLU A 8 8.71 1.61 -18.21
C GLU A 8 8.61 2.25 -16.82
N ILE A 9 7.82 1.66 -15.91
CA ILE A 9 7.67 2.15 -14.53
C ILE A 9 9.00 2.11 -13.76
N GLN A 10 9.80 1.03 -13.89
CA GLN A 10 11.12 0.96 -13.27
C GLN A 10 12.02 2.11 -13.69
N ARG A 11 12.05 2.42 -14.99
CA ARG A 11 12.86 3.51 -15.53
C ARG A 11 12.38 4.86 -14.99
N GLU A 12 11.08 5.10 -14.98
CA GLU A 12 10.51 6.34 -14.43
C GLU A 12 10.82 6.52 -12.94
N VAL A 13 10.73 5.45 -12.14
CA VAL A 13 11.10 5.48 -10.73
C VAL A 13 12.59 5.79 -10.55
N GLU A 14 13.45 5.22 -11.39
CA GLU A 14 14.89 5.50 -11.37
C GLU A 14 15.22 6.95 -11.79
N GLU A 15 14.60 7.46 -12.84
CA GLU A 15 14.71 8.85 -13.28
C GLU A 15 14.24 9.83 -12.18
N LEU A 16 13.15 9.53 -11.50
CA LEU A 16 12.65 10.33 -10.38
C LEU A 16 13.66 10.42 -9.24
N VAL A 17 14.19 9.27 -8.82
CA VAL A 17 15.15 9.18 -7.71
C VAL A 17 16.49 9.82 -8.07
N THR A 18 16.99 9.58 -9.28
CA THR A 18 18.25 10.19 -9.75
C THR A 18 18.12 11.70 -9.95
N GLY A 19 16.92 12.20 -10.28
CA GLY A 19 16.58 13.62 -10.28
C GLY A 19 16.48 14.27 -8.89
N GLY A 20 16.75 13.53 -7.81
CA GLY A 20 16.74 14.04 -6.44
C GLY A 20 15.37 13.99 -5.74
N ASN A 21 14.34 13.41 -6.38
CA ASN A 21 13.05 13.20 -5.74
C ASN A 21 13.11 12.00 -4.78
N MET A 22 12.17 11.97 -3.85
CA MET A 22 12.00 10.79 -3.01
C MET A 22 11.57 9.58 -3.83
N ARG A 23 12.06 8.42 -3.42
CA ARG A 23 11.56 7.14 -3.91
C ARG A 23 10.08 7.00 -3.54
N PRO A 24 9.20 6.65 -4.49
CA PRO A 24 7.81 6.40 -4.19
C PRO A 24 7.65 5.34 -3.09
N HIS A 25 6.64 5.52 -2.24
CA HIS A 25 6.34 4.61 -1.15
C HIS A 25 4.87 4.20 -1.15
N LEU A 26 4.62 2.89 -1.10
CA LEU A 26 3.29 2.30 -1.02
C LEU A 26 3.03 1.75 0.38
N GLY A 27 2.14 2.41 1.13
CA GLY A 27 1.61 1.90 2.38
C GLY A 27 0.44 0.95 2.14
N VAL A 28 0.49 -0.25 2.72
CA VAL A 28 -0.61 -1.23 2.64
C VAL A 28 -1.17 -1.49 4.03
N VAL A 29 -2.48 -1.37 4.19
CA VAL A 29 -3.19 -1.73 5.42
C VAL A 29 -3.96 -3.03 5.19
N LEU A 30 -3.68 -4.03 6.02
CA LEU A 30 -4.37 -5.31 6.03
C LEU A 30 -5.08 -5.47 7.37
N VAL A 31 -6.40 -5.71 7.33
CA VAL A 31 -7.19 -6.01 8.54
C VAL A 31 -7.51 -7.49 8.56
N GLY A 32 -7.16 -8.15 9.65
CA GLY A 32 -7.32 -9.58 9.85
C GLY A 32 -6.17 -10.42 9.29
N ASP A 33 -6.40 -11.73 9.26
CA ASP A 33 -5.32 -12.71 9.09
C ASP A 33 -5.59 -13.73 7.96
N ASP A 34 -6.54 -13.39 7.07
CA ASP A 34 -6.94 -14.25 5.97
C ASP A 34 -5.74 -14.63 5.06
N PRO A 35 -5.45 -15.93 4.88
CA PRO A 35 -4.28 -16.40 4.14
C PRO A 35 -4.26 -15.96 2.66
N ALA A 36 -5.43 -15.84 2.03
CA ALA A 36 -5.54 -15.36 0.65
C ALA A 36 -5.16 -13.87 0.60
N SER A 37 -5.69 -13.07 1.52
CA SER A 37 -5.40 -11.63 1.65
C SER A 37 -3.91 -11.37 1.90
N ARG A 38 -3.25 -12.16 2.76
CA ARG A 38 -1.80 -12.10 2.96
C ARG A 38 -1.01 -12.41 1.69
N THR A 39 -1.45 -13.41 0.92
CA THR A 39 -0.82 -13.75 -0.36
C THR A 39 -0.96 -12.63 -1.38
N TYR A 40 -2.15 -12.02 -1.47
CA TYR A 40 -2.38 -10.87 -2.36
C TYR A 40 -1.53 -9.66 -1.98
N VAL A 41 -1.48 -9.31 -0.70
CA VAL A 41 -0.65 -8.19 -0.21
C VAL A 41 0.83 -8.45 -0.49
N ARG A 42 1.32 -9.66 -0.20
CA ARG A 42 2.71 -10.05 -0.51
C ARG A 42 3.03 -9.93 -2.00
N ASN A 43 2.11 -10.31 -2.87
CA ASN A 43 2.32 -10.19 -4.32
C ASN A 43 2.37 -8.71 -4.75
N LYS A 44 1.53 -7.84 -4.16
CA LYS A 44 1.53 -6.39 -4.43
C LYS A 44 2.80 -5.72 -3.94
N THR A 45 3.25 -6.00 -2.72
CA THR A 45 4.51 -5.45 -2.19
C THR A 45 5.73 -5.96 -2.95
N ARG A 46 5.73 -7.25 -3.35
CA ARG A 46 6.77 -7.80 -4.21
C ARG A 46 6.81 -7.10 -5.57
N ALA A 47 5.66 -6.83 -6.18
CA ALA A 47 5.60 -6.08 -7.44
C ALA A 47 6.15 -4.66 -7.25
N ALA A 48 5.74 -3.94 -6.21
CA ALA A 48 6.27 -2.61 -5.88
C ALA A 48 7.80 -2.65 -5.73
N SER A 49 8.33 -3.62 -4.97
CA SER A 49 9.77 -3.79 -4.77
C SER A 49 10.52 -4.04 -6.08
N ILE A 50 10.00 -4.91 -6.94
CA ILE A 50 10.57 -5.16 -8.28
C ILE A 50 10.63 -3.84 -9.07
N LEU A 51 9.59 -3.02 -8.97
CA LEU A 51 9.50 -1.74 -9.67
C LEU A 51 10.36 -0.63 -9.07
N GLY A 52 11.12 -0.91 -8.01
CA GLY A 52 11.94 0.08 -7.30
C GLY A 52 11.16 0.94 -6.31
N ILE A 53 9.86 0.67 -6.14
CA ILE A 53 8.97 1.36 -5.20
C ILE A 53 9.15 0.74 -3.81
N SER A 54 9.31 1.59 -2.79
CA SER A 54 9.35 1.13 -1.40
C SER A 54 7.94 0.81 -0.91
N SER A 55 7.77 -0.15 -0.01
CA SER A 55 6.43 -0.48 0.48
C SER A 55 6.47 -1.07 1.87
N ASP A 56 5.53 -0.67 2.71
CA ASP A 56 5.31 -1.23 4.04
C ASP A 56 3.90 -1.79 4.17
N THR A 57 3.74 -2.82 5.01
CA THR A 57 2.44 -3.41 5.30
C THR A 57 2.15 -3.31 6.79
N VAL A 58 1.08 -2.61 7.15
CA VAL A 58 0.54 -2.54 8.50
C VAL A 58 -0.57 -3.58 8.62
N VAL A 59 -0.35 -4.58 9.46
CA VAL A 59 -1.37 -5.59 9.78
C VAL A 59 -2.08 -5.19 11.07
N LYS A 60 -3.40 -5.12 11.02
CA LYS A 60 -4.27 -4.90 12.18
C LYS A 60 -5.13 -6.14 12.44
N PRO A 61 -5.46 -6.44 13.70
CA PRO A 61 -6.36 -7.56 14.01
C PRO A 61 -7.76 -7.28 13.45
N THR A 62 -8.56 -8.34 13.24
CA THR A 62 -9.97 -8.17 12.86
C THR A 62 -10.77 -7.39 13.89
N SER A 63 -10.33 -7.33 15.15
CA SER A 63 -10.98 -6.59 16.24
C SER A 63 -10.66 -5.09 16.25
N VAL A 64 -9.84 -4.59 15.32
CA VAL A 64 -9.57 -3.15 15.22
C VAL A 64 -10.89 -2.40 15.04
N SER A 65 -11.02 -1.25 15.68
CA SER A 65 -12.20 -0.40 15.54
C SER A 65 -12.13 0.44 14.26
N GLN A 66 -13.28 0.93 13.81
CA GLN A 66 -13.35 1.83 12.65
C GLN A 66 -12.56 3.11 12.89
N ASP A 67 -12.66 3.71 14.07
CA ASP A 67 -11.95 4.93 14.41
C ASP A 67 -10.43 4.73 14.41
N GLU A 68 -9.93 3.64 15.01
CA GLU A 68 -8.49 3.31 14.97
C GLU A 68 -7.98 3.08 13.55
N LEU A 69 -8.80 2.49 12.66
CA LEU A 69 -8.42 2.30 11.27
C LEU A 69 -8.40 3.63 10.51
N LEU A 70 -9.38 4.50 10.74
CA LEU A 70 -9.44 5.84 10.12
C LEU A 70 -8.30 6.73 10.61
N GLU A 71 -7.96 6.70 11.90
CA GLU A 71 -6.81 7.40 12.45
C GLU A 71 -5.50 6.92 11.85
N LEU A 72 -5.34 5.60 11.65
CA LEU A 72 -4.18 5.04 10.96
C LEU A 72 -4.09 5.56 9.52
N ILE A 73 -5.20 5.54 8.79
CA ILE A 73 -5.27 6.02 7.40
C ILE A 73 -4.95 7.52 7.34
N ASP A 74 -5.53 8.34 8.22
CA ASP A 74 -5.28 9.78 8.29
C ASP A 74 -3.80 10.07 8.63
N LYS A 75 -3.21 9.31 9.56
CA LYS A 75 -1.77 9.39 9.86
C LYS A 75 -0.92 9.08 8.64
N MET A 76 -1.26 8.03 7.89
CA MET A 76 -0.51 7.65 6.68
C MET A 76 -0.71 8.66 5.55
N ASN A 77 -1.91 9.22 5.39
CA ASN A 77 -2.20 10.27 4.40
C ASN A 77 -1.44 11.57 4.67
N ARG A 78 -1.13 11.86 5.94
CA ARG A 78 -0.32 13.03 6.34
C ARG A 78 1.19 12.78 6.29
N ASP A 79 1.63 11.54 6.12
CA ASP A 79 3.03 11.23 5.99
C ASP A 79 3.52 11.55 4.57
N TRP A 80 4.29 12.62 4.44
CA TRP A 80 4.90 13.05 3.17
C TRP A 80 5.76 11.97 2.51
N LYS A 81 6.19 10.95 3.26
CA LYS A 81 6.91 9.80 2.70
C LYS A 81 6.00 8.85 1.95
N VAL A 82 4.71 8.78 2.28
CA VAL A 82 3.74 7.85 1.67
C VAL A 82 3.19 8.46 0.40
N SER A 83 3.52 7.86 -0.74
CA SER A 83 3.04 8.29 -2.06
C SER A 83 1.72 7.65 -2.47
N GLY A 84 1.39 6.50 -1.88
CA GLY A 84 0.14 5.80 -2.13
C GLY A 84 -0.25 4.92 -0.95
N LEU A 85 -1.55 4.80 -0.72
CA LEU A 85 -2.14 4.00 0.35
C LEU A 85 -3.13 2.99 -0.23
N LEU A 86 -3.02 1.74 0.21
CA LEU A 86 -3.92 0.66 -0.19
C LEU A 86 -4.51 0.00 1.06
N VAL A 87 -5.84 -0.01 1.17
CA VAL A 87 -6.56 -0.79 2.18
C VAL A 87 -7.04 -2.08 1.52
N GLN A 88 -6.59 -3.23 2.04
CA GLN A 88 -6.94 -4.53 1.47
C GLN A 88 -8.35 -4.95 1.94
N LEU A 89 -9.22 -5.22 0.97
CA LEU A 89 -10.56 -5.75 1.18
C LEU A 89 -10.58 -7.30 1.19
N PRO A 90 -11.59 -7.94 1.81
CA PRO A 90 -12.72 -7.33 2.53
C PRO A 90 -12.32 -6.83 3.93
N LEU A 91 -12.93 -5.71 4.36
CA LEU A 91 -12.92 -5.33 5.77
C LEU A 91 -14.03 -6.07 6.52
N PRO A 92 -13.93 -6.18 7.86
CA PRO A 92 -15.04 -6.71 8.67
C PRO A 92 -16.37 -6.00 8.35
N GLY A 93 -17.50 -6.71 8.41
CA GLY A 93 -18.79 -6.24 7.85
C GLY A 93 -19.44 -5.02 8.53
N TYR A 94 -18.83 -4.49 9.59
CA TYR A 94 -19.29 -3.29 10.31
C TYR A 94 -18.60 -2.00 9.86
N TYR A 95 -17.67 -2.07 8.90
CA TYR A 95 -17.00 -0.91 8.34
C TYR A 95 -17.81 -0.29 7.20
N VAL A 96 -18.20 0.97 7.37
CA VAL A 96 -18.72 1.78 6.27
C VAL A 96 -17.58 2.63 5.72
N LEU A 97 -16.84 2.10 4.74
CA LEU A 97 -15.90 2.89 3.94
C LEU A 97 -16.69 3.70 2.91
N SER A 98 -17.35 4.76 3.37
CA SER A 98 -17.85 5.82 2.48
C SER A 98 -16.65 6.61 1.97
N VAL A 99 -16.00 6.05 0.94
CA VAL A 99 -15.11 6.70 -0.04
C VAL A 99 -14.06 7.67 0.52
N ILE A 100 -12.79 7.24 0.49
CA ILE A 100 -11.64 8.12 0.32
C ILE A 100 -11.53 8.44 -1.17
#